data_AF-A0A1Q4R2J8-F1
#
_entry.id   AF-A0A1Q4R2J8-F1
#
_cell.length_a   1.000
_cell.length_b   1.000
_cell.length_c   1.000
_cell.angle_alpha   90.00
_cell.angle_beta   90.00
_cell.angle_gamma   90.00
#
_symmetry.space_group_name_H-M   'P 1'
#
loop_
_entity.id
_entity.type
_entity.pdbx_description
1 polymer ?
#
loop_
_entity_poly.entity_id
_entity_poly.type
_entity_poly.pdbx_seq_one_letter_code
_entity_poly.pdbx_strand_id
1 'polypeptide(L)'
;MLQSSTPTETPVTPAESSTLYKDVDLDVQQQLTQLEDIIFDSPHIPLTGITMVEEEKLLEQLDLVRASLPKVIEVAMEVLQQKAQIIVEAEEYAEEIMAAAERRAAQLLDEMPLVRQAEQNAEQMRQDAEQECLNMRQSLAAEVEENRRKAYEEIREIREMAIAESTEIQQGADDYANQVLSGLEGQLTQMLGVVRNGRQQLQPSSSKQSEASEQKSGKVQRKRKPPTSN
;
A
#
# COMPACT_ATOMS: atom_id res chain seq x y z
N MET A 1 38.49 -19.48 -19.80
CA MET A 1 39.93 -19.59 -19.50
C MET A 1 40.38 -18.24 -18.97
N LEU A 2 40.47 -18.07 -17.65
CA LEU A 2 41.26 -17.01 -16.99
C LEU A 2 41.71 -17.63 -15.67
N GLN A 3 43.02 -17.75 -15.55
CA GLN A 3 43.73 -18.59 -14.59
C GLN A 3 43.63 -17.99 -13.18
N SER A 4 43.25 -18.83 -12.22
CA SER A 4 43.38 -18.58 -10.79
C SER A 4 44.86 -18.66 -10.41
N SER A 5 45.55 -17.52 -10.42
CA SER A 5 46.88 -17.41 -9.82
C SER A 5 46.71 -17.26 -8.31
N THR A 6 46.73 -18.38 -7.61
CA THR A 6 46.97 -18.42 -6.16
C THR A 6 48.32 -17.77 -5.89
N PRO A 7 48.44 -16.84 -4.92
CA PRO A 7 49.75 -16.41 -4.49
C PRO A 7 50.41 -17.60 -3.81
N THR A 8 51.62 -17.91 -4.26
CA THR A 8 52.52 -18.90 -3.69
C THR A 8 52.74 -18.55 -2.22
N GLU A 9 52.14 -19.32 -1.31
CA GLU A 9 52.64 -19.45 0.05
C GLU A 9 54.04 -20.06 -0.04
N THR A 10 55.07 -19.22 -0.02
CA THR A 10 56.34 -19.64 0.56
C THR A 10 56.21 -19.43 2.07
N PRO A 11 56.14 -20.51 2.87
CA PRO A 11 56.26 -20.35 4.31
C PRO A 11 57.71 -19.94 4.57
N VAL A 12 57.94 -18.71 5.01
CA VAL A 12 59.19 -18.36 5.69
C VAL A 12 59.21 -19.13 7.00
N THR A 13 59.90 -20.27 6.99
CA THR A 13 60.06 -21.19 8.11
C THR A 13 60.62 -20.43 9.33
N PRO A 14 59.86 -20.27 10.44
CA PRO A 14 60.33 -19.56 11.64
C PRO A 14 61.38 -20.32 12.45
N ALA A 15 61.75 -21.54 12.03
CA ALA A 15 62.47 -22.50 12.86
C ALA A 15 63.99 -22.30 12.89
N GLU A 16 64.60 -21.79 11.82
CA GLU A 16 66.07 -21.73 11.68
C GLU A 16 66.69 -20.48 12.34
N SER A 17 65.94 -19.37 12.39
CA SER A 17 66.38 -18.14 13.05
C SER A 17 66.24 -18.22 14.57
N SER A 18 65.22 -18.93 15.09
CA SER A 18 65.02 -19.09 16.54
C SER A 18 66.11 -19.91 17.24
N THR A 19 66.80 -20.80 16.51
CA THR A 19 67.94 -21.57 17.03
C THR A 19 69.21 -20.73 17.09
N LEU A 20 69.51 -19.94 16.05
CA LEU A 20 70.74 -19.15 15.96
C LEU A 20 70.82 -18.06 17.05
N TYR A 21 69.68 -17.46 17.41
CA TYR A 21 69.62 -16.41 18.43
C TYR A 21 69.68 -16.95 19.86
N LYS A 22 69.17 -18.17 20.09
CA LYS A 22 69.33 -18.86 21.37
C LYS A 22 70.79 -19.20 21.63
N ASP A 23 71.51 -19.62 20.60
CA ASP A 23 72.92 -19.97 20.72
C ASP A 23 73.77 -18.73 21.07
N VAL A 24 73.49 -17.58 20.43
CA VAL A 24 74.24 -16.32 20.66
C VAL A 24 73.89 -15.67 22.00
N ASP A 25 72.63 -15.70 22.45
CA ASP A 25 72.21 -15.20 23.76
C ASP A 25 72.78 -16.07 24.90
N LEU A 26 72.73 -17.39 24.73
CA LEU A 26 73.28 -18.35 25.68
C LEU A 26 74.80 -18.15 25.84
N ASP A 27 75.53 -17.87 24.77
CA ASP A 27 76.97 -17.62 24.81
C ASP A 27 77.31 -16.36 25.63
N VAL A 28 76.65 -15.22 25.39
CA VAL A 28 76.95 -13.98 26.13
C VAL A 28 76.56 -14.08 27.60
N GLN A 29 75.42 -14.69 27.91
CA GLN A 29 75.01 -14.94 29.30
C GLN A 29 76.02 -15.83 30.02
N GLN A 30 76.48 -16.92 29.38
CA GLN A 30 77.51 -17.78 29.95
C GLN A 30 78.83 -17.03 30.18
N GLN A 31 79.25 -16.16 29.25
CA GLN A 31 80.47 -15.38 29.45
C GLN A 31 80.35 -14.37 30.60
N LEU A 32 79.17 -13.75 30.78
CA LEU A 32 78.92 -12.85 31.91
C LEU A 32 78.83 -13.61 33.24
N THR A 33 78.21 -14.79 33.27
CA THR A 33 78.17 -15.65 34.46
C THR A 33 79.58 -16.11 34.86
N GLN A 34 80.42 -16.50 33.91
CA GLN A 34 81.81 -16.86 34.19
C GLN A 34 82.62 -15.67 34.73
N LEU A 35 82.36 -14.45 34.23
CA LEU A 35 82.96 -13.23 34.76
C LEU A 35 82.51 -12.95 36.21
N GLU A 36 81.22 -13.16 36.48
CA GLU A 36 80.63 -13.06 37.81
C GLU A 36 81.23 -14.09 38.78
N ASP A 37 81.37 -15.34 38.36
CA ASP A 37 81.98 -16.42 39.14
C ASP A 37 83.45 -16.12 39.47
N ILE A 38 84.24 -15.62 38.50
CA ILE A 38 85.64 -15.22 38.74
C ILE A 38 85.72 -14.12 39.83
N ILE A 39 84.77 -13.20 39.86
CA ILE A 39 84.72 -12.13 40.86
C ILE A 39 84.25 -12.66 42.22
N PHE A 40 83.30 -13.59 42.26
CA PHE A 40 82.79 -14.19 43.51
C PHE A 40 83.77 -15.17 44.17
N ASP A 41 84.48 -15.99 43.38
CA ASP A 41 85.44 -16.99 43.89
C ASP A 41 86.78 -16.35 44.29
N SER A 42 86.99 -15.09 43.93
CA SER A 42 88.22 -14.35 44.26
C SER A 42 88.29 -14.00 45.76
N PRO A 43 89.45 -14.15 46.40
CA PRO A 43 89.59 -13.91 47.83
C PRO A 43 89.29 -12.44 48.20
N HIS A 44 88.29 -12.27 49.06
CA HIS A 44 87.91 -10.97 49.60
C HIS A 44 88.75 -10.60 50.83
N ILE A 45 89.26 -9.37 50.86
CA ILE A 45 90.02 -8.84 52.01
C ILE A 45 89.02 -8.23 53.01
N PRO A 46 88.85 -8.82 54.23
CA PRO A 46 87.87 -8.34 55.20
C PRO A 46 88.17 -6.90 55.65
N LEU A 47 87.12 -6.12 55.89
CA LEU A 47 87.13 -4.68 56.26
C LEU A 47 87.58 -3.69 55.17
N THR A 48 88.08 -4.12 54.01
CA THR A 48 88.58 -3.20 52.96
C THR A 48 87.70 -3.08 51.73
N GLY A 49 86.72 -3.97 51.53
CA GLY A 49 85.85 -3.98 50.34
C GLY A 49 86.59 -4.28 49.02
N ILE A 50 87.85 -4.70 49.09
CA ILE A 50 88.70 -4.99 47.93
C ILE A 50 88.69 -6.52 47.68
N THR A 51 88.48 -6.88 46.42
CA THR A 51 88.55 -8.26 45.93
C THR A 51 89.84 -8.46 45.15
N MET A 52 90.59 -9.50 45.47
CA MET A 52 91.85 -9.79 44.80
C MET A 52 91.59 -10.76 43.64
N VAL A 53 91.53 -10.21 42.43
CA VAL A 53 91.23 -10.96 41.20
C VAL A 53 92.51 -11.19 40.40
N GLU A 54 92.62 -12.35 39.76
CA GLU A 54 93.69 -12.65 38.80
C GLU A 54 93.45 -11.83 37.52
N GLU A 55 94.26 -10.77 37.35
CA GLU A 55 94.11 -9.79 36.27
C GLU A 55 94.07 -10.43 34.87
N GLU A 56 94.94 -11.42 34.63
CA GLU A 56 95.05 -12.10 33.33
C GLU A 56 93.74 -12.80 32.94
N LYS A 57 93.15 -13.59 33.86
CA LYS A 57 91.89 -14.31 33.63
C LYS A 57 90.69 -13.38 33.48
N LEU A 58 90.66 -12.29 34.25
CA LEU A 58 89.58 -11.30 34.18
C LEU A 58 89.60 -10.55 32.85
N LEU A 59 90.80 -10.18 32.37
CA LEU A 59 90.97 -9.50 31.08
C LEU A 59 90.62 -10.42 29.91
N GLU A 60 91.02 -11.69 29.94
CA GLU A 60 90.63 -12.69 28.92
C GLU A 60 89.11 -12.85 28.82
N GLN A 61 88.43 -12.93 29.96
CA GLN A 61 86.98 -13.06 30.02
C GLN A 61 86.27 -11.80 29.52
N LEU A 62 86.80 -10.62 29.87
CA LEU A 62 86.29 -9.34 29.40
C LEU A 62 86.48 -9.18 27.87
N ASP A 63 87.61 -9.64 27.32
CA ASP A 63 87.86 -9.63 25.89
C ASP A 63 86.90 -10.54 25.12
N LEU A 64 86.53 -11.69 25.71
CA LEU A 64 85.55 -12.61 25.12
C LEU A 64 84.12 -12.04 25.12
N VAL A 65 83.73 -11.34 26.19
CA VAL A 65 82.47 -10.56 26.23
C VAL A 65 82.51 -9.43 25.20
N ARG A 66 83.63 -8.70 25.12
CA ARG A 66 83.82 -7.61 24.14
C ARG A 66 83.77 -8.10 22.70
N ALA A 67 84.25 -9.31 22.42
CA ALA A 67 84.21 -9.92 21.09
C ALA A 67 82.80 -10.40 20.71
N SER A 68 81.99 -10.84 21.68
CA SER A 68 80.66 -11.41 21.43
C SER A 68 79.53 -10.37 21.40
N LEU A 69 79.62 -9.28 22.18
CA LEU A 69 78.60 -8.22 22.22
C LEU A 69 78.25 -7.58 20.85
N PRO A 70 79.21 -7.22 19.97
CA PRO A 70 78.90 -6.61 18.67
C PRO A 70 78.01 -7.49 17.80
N LYS A 71 78.25 -8.81 17.81
CA LYS A 71 77.48 -9.80 17.03
C LYS A 71 76.03 -9.87 17.48
N VAL A 72 75.77 -9.76 18.80
CA VAL A 72 74.39 -9.75 19.34
C VAL A 72 73.65 -8.49 18.93
N ILE A 73 74.33 -7.34 18.94
CA ILE A 73 73.75 -6.07 18.53
C ILE A 73 73.42 -6.08 17.03
N GLU A 74 74.30 -6.62 16.19
CA GLU A 74 74.07 -6.78 14.75
C GLU A 74 72.81 -7.61 14.47
N VAL A 75 72.70 -8.76 15.14
CA VAL A 75 71.51 -9.62 15.09
C VAL A 75 70.25 -8.88 15.56
N ALA A 76 70.31 -8.15 16.67
CA ALA A 76 69.16 -7.42 17.19
C ALA A 76 68.71 -6.30 16.23
N MET A 77 69.66 -5.61 15.59
CA MET A 77 69.38 -4.61 14.57
C MET A 77 68.75 -5.24 13.32
N GLU A 78 69.22 -6.41 12.90
CA GLU A 78 68.64 -7.15 11.77
C GLU A 78 67.18 -7.54 12.05
N VAL A 79 66.88 -8.06 13.24
CA VAL A 79 65.51 -8.41 13.64
C VAL A 79 64.61 -7.17 13.70
N LEU A 80 65.12 -6.04 14.22
CA LEU A 80 64.35 -4.78 14.23
C LEU A 80 64.08 -4.27 12.81
N GLN A 81 65.04 -4.40 11.91
CA GLN A 81 64.88 -4.03 10.51
C GLN A 81 63.87 -4.95 9.80
N GLN A 82 63.98 -6.26 9.99
CA GLN A 82 63.02 -7.23 9.45
C GLN A 82 61.61 -6.98 9.97
N LYS A 83 61.45 -6.70 11.27
CA LYS A 83 60.14 -6.36 11.85
C LYS A 83 59.56 -5.08 11.22
N ALA A 84 60.37 -4.04 11.05
CA ALA A 84 59.93 -2.81 10.42
C ALA A 84 59.46 -3.07 8.98
N GLN A 85 60.18 -3.91 8.24
CA GLN A 85 59.80 -4.30 6.89
C GLN A 85 58.47 -5.06 6.86
N ILE A 86 58.27 -6.05 7.74
CA ILE A 86 57.00 -6.81 7.82
C ILE A 86 55.81 -5.89 8.11
N ILE A 87 55.99 -4.89 8.98
CA ILE A 87 54.91 -3.92 9.29
C ILE A 87 54.53 -3.14 8.04
N VAL A 88 55.52 -2.62 7.30
CA VAL A 88 55.27 -1.88 6.06
C VAL A 88 54.57 -2.77 5.02
N GLU A 89 55.05 -4.00 4.81
CA GLU A 89 54.43 -4.95 3.88
C GLU A 89 52.99 -5.30 4.29
N ALA A 90 52.72 -5.45 5.58
CA ALA A 90 51.37 -5.72 6.09
C ALA A 90 50.44 -4.51 5.93
N GLU A 91 50.95 -3.29 6.15
CA GLU A 91 50.22 -2.04 5.93
C GLU A 91 49.86 -1.88 4.44
N GLU A 92 50.83 -2.07 3.54
CA GLU A 92 50.60 -2.02 2.09
C GLU A 92 49.57 -3.05 1.63
N TYR A 93 49.66 -4.29 2.15
CA TYR A 93 48.70 -5.34 1.83
C TYR A 93 47.28 -5.02 2.36
N ALA A 94 47.18 -4.45 3.55
CA ALA A 94 45.90 -4.03 4.11
C ALA A 94 45.27 -2.90 3.28
N GLU A 95 46.07 -1.92 2.85
CA GLU A 95 45.63 -0.86 1.95
C GLU A 95 45.14 -1.42 0.61
N GLU A 96 45.83 -2.41 0.04
CA GLU A 96 45.41 -3.05 -1.20
C GLU A 96 44.05 -3.75 -1.05
N ILE A 97 43.84 -4.50 0.04
CA ILE A 97 42.56 -5.16 0.34
C ILE A 97 41.44 -4.13 0.48
N MET A 98 41.67 -3.07 1.25
CA MET A 98 40.69 -2.01 1.45
C MET A 98 40.32 -1.34 0.12
N ALA A 99 41.32 -0.97 -0.69
CA ALA A 99 41.09 -0.39 -2.01
C ALA A 99 40.38 -1.34 -2.97
N ALA A 100 40.62 -2.66 -2.88
CA ALA A 100 39.90 -3.66 -3.67
C ALA A 100 38.45 -3.83 -3.20
N ALA A 101 38.20 -3.83 -1.90
CA ALA A 101 36.86 -3.90 -1.31
C ALA A 101 36.03 -2.65 -1.66
N GLU A 102 36.61 -1.46 -1.53
CA GLU A 102 35.98 -0.20 -1.91
C GLU A 102 35.65 -0.15 -3.39
N ARG A 103 36.56 -0.56 -4.28
CA ARG A 103 36.27 -0.65 -5.72
C ARG A 103 35.11 -1.59 -6.03
N ARG A 104 35.03 -2.75 -5.39
CA ARG A 104 33.91 -3.69 -5.57
C ARG A 104 32.60 -3.15 -5.01
N ALA A 105 32.64 -2.51 -3.84
CA ALA A 105 31.46 -1.87 -3.25
C ALA A 105 30.95 -0.72 -4.13
N ALA A 106 31.86 0.09 -4.68
CA ALA A 106 31.54 1.12 -5.64
C ALA A 106 30.93 0.54 -6.92
N GLN A 107 31.46 -0.56 -7.47
CA GLN A 107 30.88 -1.24 -8.63
C GLN A 107 29.46 -1.76 -8.34
N LEU A 108 29.23 -2.37 -7.18
CA LEU A 108 27.91 -2.84 -6.75
C LEU A 108 26.91 -1.70 -6.49
N LEU A 109 27.41 -0.53 -6.06
CA LEU A 109 26.58 0.67 -5.85
C LEU A 109 26.31 1.42 -7.16
N ASP A 110 27.27 1.45 -8.10
CA ASP A 110 27.12 2.06 -9.42
C ASP A 110 26.18 1.21 -10.30
N GLU A 111 26.08 -0.08 -10.01
CA GLU A 111 24.87 -0.87 -10.24
C GLU A 111 23.72 -0.38 -9.33
N MET A 112 23.29 0.88 -9.50
CA MET A 112 22.05 1.43 -8.93
C MET A 112 20.86 1.44 -9.94
N PRO A 113 20.60 0.36 -10.72
CA PRO A 113 19.33 0.25 -11.42
C PRO A 113 18.18 0.16 -10.40
N LEU A 114 18.44 -0.17 -9.13
CA LEU A 114 17.39 -0.37 -8.13
C LEU A 114 16.56 0.89 -7.88
N VAL A 115 17.18 2.07 -7.74
CA VAL A 115 16.41 3.32 -7.51
C VAL A 115 15.64 3.71 -8.77
N ARG A 116 16.30 3.70 -9.92
CA ARG A 116 15.66 4.04 -11.21
C ARG A 116 14.55 3.04 -11.58
N GLN A 117 14.75 1.76 -11.31
CA GLN A 117 13.76 0.71 -11.50
C GLN A 117 12.62 0.83 -10.51
N ALA A 118 12.89 1.16 -9.24
CA ALA A 118 11.84 1.45 -8.26
C ALA A 118 11.01 2.66 -8.67
N GLU A 119 11.64 3.72 -9.18
CA GLU A 119 10.95 4.90 -9.73
C GLU A 119 10.10 4.54 -10.94
N GLN A 120 10.64 3.77 -11.90
CA GLN A 120 9.90 3.28 -13.06
C GLN A 120 8.70 2.41 -12.65
N ASN A 121 8.89 1.51 -11.70
CA ASN A 121 7.82 0.66 -11.17
C ASN A 121 6.75 1.51 -10.47
N ALA A 122 7.14 2.49 -9.67
CA ALA A 122 6.21 3.39 -8.98
C ALA A 122 5.43 4.26 -9.98
N GLU A 123 6.08 4.74 -11.04
CA GLU A 123 5.42 5.45 -12.13
C GLU A 123 4.40 4.56 -12.84
N GLN A 124 4.77 3.31 -13.14
CA GLN A 124 3.86 2.37 -13.78
C GLN A 124 2.65 2.03 -12.89
N MET A 125 2.87 1.76 -11.60
CA MET A 125 1.77 1.53 -10.65
C MET A 125 0.82 2.73 -10.56
N ARG A 126 1.36 3.96 -10.60
CA ARG A 126 0.54 5.17 -10.63
C ARG A 126 -0.29 5.27 -11.90
N GLN A 127 0.30 5.02 -13.06
CA GLN A 127 -0.41 5.03 -14.35
C GLN A 127 -1.50 3.96 -14.40
N ASP A 128 -1.22 2.76 -13.91
CA ASP A 128 -2.19 1.67 -13.84
C ASP A 128 -3.35 2.04 -12.90
N ALA A 129 -3.06 2.58 -11.71
CA ALA A 129 -4.08 3.03 -10.76
C ALA A 129 -4.94 4.18 -11.32
N GLU A 130 -4.35 5.13 -12.04
CA GLU A 130 -5.08 6.20 -12.73
C GLU A 130 -6.00 5.64 -13.81
N GLN A 131 -5.50 4.70 -14.63
CA GLN A 131 -6.29 4.07 -15.69
C GLN A 131 -7.45 3.24 -15.12
N GLU A 132 -7.21 2.47 -14.06
CA GLU A 132 -8.25 1.73 -13.35
C GLU A 132 -9.31 2.66 -12.77
N CYS A 133 -8.91 3.77 -12.16
CA CYS A 133 -9.82 4.78 -11.64
C CYS A 133 -10.68 5.38 -12.76
N LEU A 134 -10.09 5.71 -13.90
CA LEU A 134 -10.82 6.21 -15.07
C LEU A 134 -11.82 5.18 -15.58
N ASN A 135 -11.41 3.92 -15.73
CA ASN A 135 -12.28 2.84 -16.19
C ASN A 135 -13.45 2.62 -15.21
N MET A 136 -13.18 2.59 -13.90
CA MET A 136 -14.19 2.43 -12.86
C MET A 136 -15.20 3.59 -12.88
N ARG A 137 -14.73 4.83 -13.05
CA ARG A 137 -15.61 6.00 -13.17
C ARG A 137 -16.49 5.93 -14.40
N GLN A 138 -15.97 5.46 -15.53
CA GLN A 138 -16.75 5.28 -16.76
C GLN A 138 -17.82 4.19 -16.59
N SER A 139 -17.45 3.04 -15.99
CA SER A 139 -18.40 1.97 -15.69
C SER A 139 -19.51 2.44 -14.75
N LEU A 140 -19.14 3.10 -13.65
CA LEU A 140 -20.12 3.63 -12.71
C LEU A 140 -21.05 4.65 -13.35
N ALA A 141 -20.53 5.53 -14.21
CA ALA A 141 -21.36 6.49 -14.94
C ALA A 141 -22.37 5.79 -15.85
N ALA A 142 -21.95 4.71 -16.53
CA ALA A 142 -22.83 3.91 -17.38
C ALA A 142 -23.92 3.19 -16.56
N GLU A 143 -23.55 2.57 -15.43
CA GLU A 143 -24.50 1.89 -14.54
C GLU A 143 -25.51 2.87 -13.93
N VAL A 144 -25.07 4.05 -13.50
CA VAL A 144 -25.97 5.10 -12.98
C VAL A 144 -26.96 5.54 -14.05
N GLU A 145 -26.52 5.72 -15.29
CA GLU A 145 -27.41 6.13 -16.39
C GLU A 145 -28.40 5.02 -16.75
N GLU A 146 -27.99 3.75 -16.74
CA GLU A 146 -28.88 2.61 -16.95
C GLU A 146 -29.93 2.52 -15.84
N ASN A 147 -29.52 2.60 -14.58
CA ASN A 147 -30.43 2.58 -13.44
C ASN A 147 -31.41 3.76 -13.46
N ARG A 148 -30.91 4.94 -13.85
CA ARG A 148 -31.75 6.13 -14.02
C ARG A 148 -32.79 5.91 -15.12
N ARG A 149 -32.41 5.32 -16.25
CA ARG A 149 -33.33 5.00 -17.34
C ARG A 149 -34.43 4.04 -16.88
N LYS A 150 -34.07 2.96 -16.20
CA LYS A 150 -35.03 1.99 -15.64
C LYS A 150 -36.00 2.66 -14.67
N ALA A 151 -35.50 3.49 -13.75
CA ALA A 151 -36.35 4.22 -12.82
C ALA A 151 -37.36 5.14 -13.55
N TYR A 152 -36.95 5.80 -14.64
CA TYR A 152 -37.88 6.60 -15.44
C TYR A 152 -38.92 5.76 -16.19
N GLU A 153 -38.53 4.61 -16.72
CA GLU A 153 -39.44 3.65 -17.36
C GLU A 153 -40.49 3.15 -16.34
N GLU A 154 -40.06 2.73 -15.14
CA GLU A 154 -40.94 2.31 -14.05
C GLU A 154 -41.88 3.42 -13.59
N ILE A 155 -41.37 4.64 -13.37
CA ILE A 155 -42.21 5.80 -13.00
C ILE A 155 -43.26 6.07 -14.08
N ARG A 156 -42.87 5.95 -15.35
CA ARG A 156 -43.78 6.15 -16.47
C ARG A 156 -44.88 5.08 -16.48
N GLU A 157 -44.53 3.82 -16.33
CA GLU A 157 -45.50 2.72 -16.27
C GLU A 157 -46.47 2.88 -15.11
N ILE A 158 -45.97 3.17 -13.90
CA ILE A 158 -46.80 3.43 -12.72
C ILE A 158 -47.76 4.59 -12.98
N ARG A 159 -47.28 5.67 -13.62
CA ARG A 159 -48.12 6.83 -13.94
C ARG A 159 -49.20 6.48 -14.96
N GLU A 160 -48.86 5.76 -16.01
CA GLU A 160 -49.81 5.33 -17.05
C GLU A 160 -50.89 4.42 -16.43
N MET A 161 -50.50 3.45 -15.60
CA MET A 161 -51.42 2.58 -14.87
C MET A 161 -52.34 3.37 -13.93
N ALA A 162 -51.80 4.30 -13.14
CA ALA A 162 -52.59 5.11 -12.21
C ALA A 162 -53.62 6.01 -12.93
N ILE A 163 -53.25 6.55 -14.11
CA ILE A 163 -54.18 7.32 -14.94
C ILE A 163 -55.29 6.41 -15.47
N ALA A 164 -54.95 5.23 -16.00
CA ALA A 164 -55.93 4.28 -16.51
C ALA A 164 -56.92 3.84 -15.42
N GLU A 165 -56.42 3.44 -14.26
CA GLU A 165 -57.24 3.07 -13.10
C GLU A 165 -58.14 4.23 -12.65
N SER A 166 -57.60 5.45 -12.57
CA SER A 166 -58.41 6.62 -12.23
C SER A 166 -59.52 6.89 -13.24
N THR A 167 -59.28 6.69 -14.54
CA THR A 167 -60.31 6.87 -15.56
C THR A 167 -61.38 5.79 -15.49
N GLU A 168 -61.00 4.55 -15.19
CA GLU A 168 -61.95 3.44 -15.01
C GLU A 168 -62.84 3.66 -13.79
N ILE A 169 -62.26 4.09 -12.66
CA ILE A 169 -63.03 4.43 -11.45
C ILE A 169 -64.01 5.58 -11.72
N GLN A 170 -63.59 6.63 -12.44
CA GLN A 170 -64.47 7.74 -12.81
C GLN A 170 -65.65 7.28 -13.67
N GLN A 171 -65.38 6.49 -14.70
CA GLN A 171 -66.43 5.94 -15.57
C GLN A 171 -67.41 5.06 -14.78
N GLY A 172 -66.90 4.15 -13.94
CA GLY A 172 -67.74 3.31 -13.09
C GLY A 172 -68.61 4.11 -12.10
N ALA A 173 -68.08 5.22 -11.56
CA ALA A 173 -68.84 6.11 -10.70
C ALA A 173 -69.93 6.88 -11.46
N ASP A 174 -69.64 7.36 -12.66
CA ASP A 174 -70.61 8.03 -13.54
C ASP A 174 -71.74 7.08 -13.95
N ASP A 175 -71.40 5.84 -14.35
CA ASP A 175 -72.36 4.80 -14.70
C ASP A 175 -73.26 4.44 -13.51
N TYR A 176 -72.65 4.28 -12.32
CA TYR A 176 -73.40 4.04 -11.09
C TYR A 176 -74.35 5.21 -10.77
N ALA A 177 -73.89 6.45 -10.88
CA ALA A 177 -74.70 7.63 -10.63
C ALA A 177 -75.90 7.68 -11.60
N ASN A 178 -75.66 7.43 -12.89
CA ASN A 178 -76.73 7.38 -13.90
C ASN A 178 -77.76 6.29 -13.59
N GLN A 179 -77.32 5.11 -13.16
CA GLN A 179 -78.23 4.02 -12.82
C GLN A 179 -79.07 4.31 -11.57
N VAL A 180 -78.47 4.89 -10.53
CA VAL A 180 -79.20 5.31 -9.33
C VAL A 180 -80.21 6.41 -9.67
N LEU A 181 -79.81 7.43 -10.43
CA LEU A 181 -80.69 8.53 -10.82
C LEU A 181 -81.84 8.06 -11.71
N SER A 182 -81.58 7.20 -12.70
CA SER A 182 -82.62 6.62 -13.56
C SER A 182 -83.59 5.76 -12.76
N GLY A 183 -83.10 4.99 -11.78
CA GLY A 183 -83.94 4.24 -10.85
C GLY A 183 -84.88 5.14 -10.04
N LEU A 184 -84.35 6.24 -9.48
CA LEU A 184 -85.14 7.23 -8.75
C LEU A 184 -86.19 7.92 -9.65
N GLU A 185 -85.82 8.27 -10.87
CA GLU A 185 -86.75 8.84 -11.87
C GLU A 185 -87.91 7.88 -12.16
N GLY A 186 -87.61 6.59 -12.35
CA GLY A 186 -88.62 5.55 -12.57
C GLY A 186 -89.59 5.43 -11.39
N GLN A 187 -89.06 5.42 -10.16
CA GLN A 187 -89.87 5.37 -8.94
C GLN A 187 -90.78 6.60 -8.79
N LEU A 188 -90.24 7.81 -9.02
CA LEU A 188 -91.02 9.05 -8.97
C LEU A 188 -92.11 9.07 -10.05
N THR A 189 -91.81 8.58 -11.25
CA THR A 189 -92.77 8.47 -12.34
C THR A 189 -93.92 7.53 -11.99
N GLN A 190 -93.61 6.38 -11.38
CA GLN A 190 -94.60 5.43 -10.91
C GLN A 190 -95.49 6.04 -9.82
N MET A 191 -94.89 6.71 -8.84
CA MET A 191 -95.60 7.42 -7.76
C MET A 191 -96.55 8.49 -8.32
N LEU A 192 -96.07 9.30 -9.28
CA LEU A 192 -96.89 10.31 -9.98
C LEU A 192 -98.03 9.67 -10.78
N GLY A 193 -97.79 8.50 -11.38
CA GLY A 193 -98.82 7.70 -12.05
C GLY A 193 -99.94 7.29 -11.09
N VAL A 194 -99.58 6.76 -9.91
CA VAL A 194 -100.54 6.40 -8.86
C VAL A 194 -101.34 7.63 -8.41
N VAL A 195 -100.69 8.78 -8.19
CA VAL A 195 -101.36 10.02 -7.79
C VAL A 195 -102.31 10.53 -8.89
N ARG A 196 -101.90 10.49 -10.17
CA ARG A 196 -102.77 10.88 -11.30
C ARG A 196 -104.00 9.97 -11.41
N ASN A 197 -103.81 8.66 -11.29
CA ASN A 197 -104.90 7.69 -11.33
C ASN A 197 -105.84 7.87 -10.13
N GLY A 198 -105.31 8.07 -8.92
CA GLY A 198 -106.10 8.38 -7.73
C GLY A 198 -106.88 9.69 -7.86
N ARG A 199 -106.27 10.74 -8.44
CA ARG A 199 -106.96 12.00 -8.75
C ARG A 199 -108.07 11.83 -9.79
N GLN A 200 -107.90 11.01 -10.82
CA GLN A 200 -108.94 10.73 -11.81
C GLN A 200 -110.12 9.98 -11.21
N GLN A 201 -109.89 9.07 -10.26
CA GLN A 201 -110.97 8.39 -9.55
C GLN A 201 -111.73 9.30 -8.57
N LEU A 202 -111.06 10.33 -8.03
CA LEU A 202 -111.66 11.34 -7.17
C LEU A 202 -112.28 12.53 -7.93
N GLN A 203 -112.09 12.62 -9.25
CA GLN A 203 -112.93 13.49 -10.07
C GLN A 203 -114.31 12.83 -10.17
N PRO A 204 -115.35 13.39 -9.54
CA PRO A 204 -116.67 12.81 -9.62
C PRO A 204 -117.13 12.88 -11.08
N SER A 205 -117.93 11.88 -11.45
CA SER A 205 -118.95 11.94 -12.51
C SER A 205 -119.64 13.30 -12.59
N SER A 206 -119.04 14.27 -13.29
CA SER A 206 -119.57 15.62 -13.52
C SER A 206 -119.78 15.93 -15.00
N SER A 207 -119.66 14.92 -15.89
CA SER A 207 -119.91 15.07 -17.33
C SER A 207 -121.05 14.18 -17.86
N LYS A 208 -122.11 13.94 -17.07
CA LYS A 208 -123.39 13.37 -17.56
C LYS A 208 -124.62 14.25 -17.30
N GLN A 209 -124.43 15.56 -17.12
CA GLN A 209 -125.54 16.51 -16.88
C GLN A 209 -125.41 17.84 -17.62
N SER A 210 -124.69 17.88 -18.75
CA SER A 210 -124.66 19.04 -19.65
C SER A 210 -124.77 18.62 -21.12
N GLU A 211 -125.76 17.78 -21.42
CA GLU A 211 -126.27 17.54 -22.79
C GLU A 211 -127.80 17.57 -22.78
N ALA A 212 -128.39 18.62 -22.20
CA ALA A 212 -129.83 18.88 -22.27
C ALA A 212 -130.16 20.36 -22.08
N SER A 213 -129.42 21.27 -22.72
CA SER A 213 -129.89 22.64 -22.98
C SER A 213 -129.07 23.23 -24.11
N GLU A 214 -129.76 23.87 -25.05
CA GLU A 214 -129.21 24.88 -25.98
C GLU A 214 -128.48 24.36 -27.23
N GLN A 215 -129.15 23.44 -27.93
CA GLN A 215 -129.42 23.70 -29.34
C GLN A 215 -130.32 24.94 -29.47
N LYS A 216 -129.73 26.12 -29.72
CA LYS A 216 -130.16 27.11 -30.73
C LYS A 216 -129.44 28.45 -30.51
N SER A 217 -129.01 29.03 -31.64
CA SER A 217 -128.39 30.35 -31.83
C SER A 217 -126.87 30.34 -31.64
N GLY A 218 -126.02 30.68 -32.59
CA GLY A 218 -126.21 31.27 -33.91
C GLY A 218 -124.81 31.62 -34.43
N LYS A 219 -124.54 31.33 -35.71
CA LYS A 219 -123.33 31.61 -36.48
C LYS A 219 -122.66 32.95 -36.12
N VAL A 220 -121.32 33.01 -36.16
CA VAL A 220 -120.55 33.89 -37.08
C VAL A 220 -119.10 33.41 -37.19
N GLN A 221 -118.64 33.31 -38.43
CA GLN A 221 -117.28 33.01 -38.89
C GLN A 221 -116.29 34.15 -38.63
N ARG A 222 -115.00 33.82 -38.49
CA ARG A 222 -113.85 34.30 -39.31
C ARG A 222 -112.55 34.01 -38.54
N LYS A 223 -111.71 33.09 -39.01
CA LYS A 223 -110.66 33.20 -40.05
C LYS A 223 -109.26 33.39 -39.41
N ARG A 224 -108.35 32.50 -39.86
CA ARG A 224 -106.88 32.64 -40.07
C ARG A 224 -105.90 32.23 -38.97
N LYS A 225 -105.32 31.03 -39.21
CA LYS A 225 -103.88 30.64 -39.14
C LYS A 225 -102.98 31.58 -40.00
N PRO A 226 -101.61 31.46 -40.03
CA PRO A 226 -100.58 30.87 -39.12
C PRO A 226 -99.27 31.76 -39.10
N PRO A 227 -97.96 31.31 -39.12
CA PRO A 227 -97.16 30.26 -38.43
C PRO A 227 -95.77 30.76 -37.83
N THR A 228 -94.95 29.81 -37.33
CA THR A 228 -93.43 29.74 -37.29
C THR A 228 -92.66 30.70 -36.39
N SER A 229 -91.43 30.46 -35.90
CA SER A 229 -90.48 29.35 -35.72
C SER A 229 -89.27 30.01 -35.01
N ASN A 230 -88.67 29.36 -34.01
CA ASN A 230 -87.22 29.31 -33.76
C ASN A 230 -86.95 28.31 -32.63
#